data_AF-A0A7Z9LT07-F1
#
_entry.id   AF-A0A7Z9LT07-F1
#
_cell.length_a   1.000
_cell.length_b   1.000
_cell.length_c   1.000
_cell.angle_alpha   90.00
_cell.angle_beta   90.00
_cell.angle_gamma   90.00
#
_symmetry.space_group_name_H-M   'P 1'
#
loop_
_entity.id
_entity.type
_entity.pdbx_description
1 polymer ?
#
loop_
_entity_poly.entity_id
_entity_poly.type
_entity_poly.pdbx_seq_one_letter_code
_entity_poly.pdbx_strand_id
1 'polypeptide(L)'
;MDRRILFNRKLCILALSLLFCGSLSFAQEVGGSATNRLNQTARIGIKTGIIKWKSHLMYATTSPYVLEMPGEVWSIGLTQGSGKYNYSYTDYNSSTGDSTKTQSINFSTMEVTGRYYIGNSFNIPFGYAIYKISYPDWVYSGVTYDIEYSITQLNYGIGNEWTYDWGGYYGIDWYQTGSKLSDKITVKHKSGTETAATLAEANKTPTDIKAFAGIFVVTFGFGF
;
A
#
# COMPACT_ATOMS: atom_id res chain seq x y z
N MET A 1 23.92 9.76 18.08
CA MET A 1 23.35 9.40 16.76
C MET A 1 21.98 8.77 16.98
N ASP A 2 20.91 9.33 16.41
CA ASP A 2 19.54 8.86 16.62
C ASP A 2 19.37 7.41 16.11
N ARG A 3 18.75 6.54 16.91
CA ARG A 3 18.46 5.14 16.54
C ARG A 3 17.66 5.06 15.24
N ARG A 4 16.84 6.07 14.94
CA ARG A 4 16.07 6.17 13.68
C ARG A 4 16.95 6.33 12.44
N ILE A 5 18.01 7.13 12.55
CA ILE A 5 18.98 7.38 11.46
C ILE A 5 19.81 6.10 11.21
N LEU A 6 20.18 5.40 12.29
CA LEU A 6 20.93 4.15 12.19
C LEU A 6 20.10 3.05 11.52
N PHE A 7 18.81 2.91 11.86
CA PHE A 7 17.91 1.93 11.24
C PHE A 7 17.69 2.22 9.75
N ASN A 8 17.41 3.49 9.39
CA ASN A 8 17.25 3.88 7.99
C ASN A 8 18.51 3.62 7.18
N ARG A 9 19.70 3.94 7.70
CA ARG A 9 20.97 3.65 7.02
C ARG A 9 21.19 2.15 6.80
N LYS A 10 20.93 1.32 7.82
CA LYS A 10 21.06 -0.14 7.70
C LYS A 10 20.07 -0.71 6.67
N LEU A 11 18.83 -0.20 6.64
CA LEU A 11 17.82 -0.62 5.66
C LEU A 11 18.20 -0.19 4.24
N CYS A 12 18.71 1.02 4.05
CA CYS A 12 19.22 1.47 2.75
C CYS A 12 20.40 0.61 2.28
N ILE A 13 21.35 0.29 3.16
CA ILE A 13 22.49 -0.58 2.83
C ILE A 13 22.01 -1.98 2.47
N LEU A 14 21.04 -2.54 3.20
CA LEU A 14 20.45 -3.85 2.89
C LEU A 14 19.72 -3.82 1.53
N ALA A 15 18.91 -2.80 1.27
CA ALA A 15 18.22 -2.63 0.00
C ALA A 15 19.22 -2.49 -1.16
N LEU A 16 20.25 -1.66 -1.02
CA LEU A 16 21.34 -1.51 -1.99
C LEU A 16 22.08 -2.85 -2.19
N SER A 17 22.38 -3.59 -1.13
CA SER A 17 23.04 -4.89 -1.26
C SER A 17 22.19 -5.93 -1.99
N LEU A 18 20.86 -5.92 -1.83
CA LEU A 18 19.94 -6.85 -2.52
C LEU A 18 19.59 -6.39 -3.94
N LEU A 19 19.78 -5.10 -4.24
CA LEU A 19 19.71 -4.55 -5.60
C LEU A 19 20.93 -4.94 -6.45
N PHE A 20 22.12 -5.07 -5.83
CA PHE A 20 23.39 -5.28 -6.54
C PHE A 20 24.05 -6.65 -6.34
N CYS A 21 23.73 -7.39 -5.27
CA CYS A 21 24.12 -8.79 -5.12
C CYS A 21 23.00 -9.65 -5.72
N GLY A 22 23.38 -10.52 -6.67
CA GLY A 22 22.47 -11.28 -7.51
C GLY A 22 21.39 -12.08 -6.78
N SER A 23 20.51 -12.65 -7.59
CA SER A 23 19.41 -13.54 -7.19
C SER A 23 19.70 -14.36 -5.94
N LEU A 24 18.71 -14.47 -5.04
CA LEU A 24 18.72 -15.51 -4.02
C LEU A 24 19.12 -16.82 -4.70
N SER A 25 20.18 -17.47 -4.20
CA SER A 25 20.87 -18.57 -4.88
C SER A 25 19.94 -19.75 -5.24
N PHE A 26 18.77 -19.84 -4.59
CA PHE A 26 17.71 -20.83 -4.85
C PHE A 26 16.85 -20.54 -6.09
N ALA A 27 16.88 -19.32 -6.66
CA ALA A 27 16.17 -18.96 -7.89
C ALA A 27 17.08 -19.03 -9.14
N GLN A 28 18.23 -19.70 -9.02
CA GLN A 28 19.29 -19.76 -10.03
C GLN A 28 19.50 -21.17 -10.62
N GLU A 29 19.02 -22.25 -9.99
CA GLU A 29 19.19 -23.58 -10.58
C GLU A 29 18.18 -23.84 -11.70
N VAL A 30 18.75 -24.27 -12.85
CA VAL A 30 18.16 -24.67 -14.14
C VAL A 30 16.92 -23.85 -14.59
N GLY A 31 17.18 -22.78 -15.37
CA GLY A 31 16.16 -21.93 -16.01
C GLY A 31 15.96 -20.57 -15.34
N GLY A 32 16.22 -20.48 -14.03
CA GLY A 32 16.14 -19.22 -13.29
C GLY A 32 14.71 -18.66 -13.16
N SER A 33 14.56 -17.61 -12.35
CA SER A 33 13.28 -16.94 -12.11
C SER A 33 12.53 -16.54 -13.39
N ALA A 34 13.21 -16.15 -14.46
CA ALA A 34 12.56 -15.75 -15.71
C ALA A 34 11.86 -16.92 -16.41
N THR A 35 12.53 -18.07 -16.53
CA THR A 35 11.93 -19.28 -17.12
C THR A 35 10.83 -19.84 -16.23
N ASN A 36 11.03 -19.87 -14.91
CA ASN A 36 9.98 -20.32 -13.98
C ASN A 36 8.73 -19.44 -14.05
N ARG A 37 8.91 -18.12 -14.23
CA ARG A 37 7.81 -17.18 -14.44
C ARG A 37 7.09 -17.43 -15.76
N LEU A 38 7.82 -17.67 -16.84
CA LEU A 38 7.26 -17.98 -18.16
C LEU A 38 6.44 -19.27 -18.17
N ASN A 39 6.81 -20.24 -17.33
CA ASN A 39 6.13 -21.54 -17.24
C ASN A 39 4.82 -21.50 -16.43
N GLN A 40 4.43 -20.35 -15.90
CA GLN A 40 3.19 -20.18 -15.14
C GLN A 40 2.13 -19.51 -16.01
N THR A 41 0.91 -20.02 -15.93
CA THR A 41 -0.27 -19.45 -16.61
C THR A 41 -0.88 -18.32 -15.78
N ALA A 42 -0.97 -18.51 -14.46
CA ALA A 42 -1.55 -17.54 -13.55
C ALA A 42 -0.92 -17.63 -12.15
N ARG A 43 -1.00 -16.54 -11.40
CA ARG A 43 -0.47 -16.41 -10.04
C ARG A 43 -1.50 -15.82 -9.10
N ILE A 44 -1.52 -16.34 -7.89
CA ILE A 44 -2.29 -15.80 -6.79
C ILE A 44 -1.36 -15.51 -5.62
N GLY A 45 -1.49 -14.36 -5.00
CA GLY A 45 -0.71 -14.02 -3.82
C GLY A 45 -1.34 -12.95 -2.95
N ILE A 46 -0.59 -12.54 -1.94
CA ILE A 46 -0.94 -11.46 -1.02
C ILE A 46 0.20 -10.45 -1.05
N LYS A 47 -0.15 -9.18 -1.28
CA LYS A 47 0.76 -8.03 -1.18
C LYS A 47 0.52 -7.35 0.17
N THR A 48 1.58 -6.99 0.89
CA THR A 48 1.45 -6.30 2.19
C THR A 48 2.65 -5.41 2.49
N GLY A 49 2.41 -4.34 3.24
CA GLY A 49 3.47 -3.50 3.79
C GLY A 49 3.90 -4.01 5.16
N ILE A 50 5.16 -4.45 5.29
CA ILE A 50 5.64 -5.10 6.53
C ILE A 50 5.78 -4.11 7.69
N ILE A 51 6.13 -2.84 7.43
CA ILE A 51 6.37 -1.84 8.46
C ILE A 51 5.23 -0.81 8.46
N LYS A 52 4.15 -1.07 9.20
CA LYS A 52 2.90 -0.26 9.20
C LYS A 52 3.08 1.27 9.13
N TRP A 53 4.11 1.83 9.77
CA TRP A 53 4.37 3.28 9.83
C TRP A 53 5.30 3.84 8.74
N LYS A 54 5.91 2.99 7.90
CA LYS A 54 6.86 3.38 6.83
C LYS A 54 6.57 2.74 5.48
N SER A 55 5.83 1.65 5.46
CA SER A 55 5.39 1.01 4.22
C SER A 55 4.15 1.70 3.68
N HIS A 56 3.83 1.38 2.42
CA HIS A 56 2.72 1.97 1.70
C HIS A 56 1.41 1.73 2.46
N LEU A 57 0.83 2.78 3.06
CA LEU A 57 -0.25 2.67 4.06
C LEU A 57 -1.44 1.85 3.54
N MET A 58 -1.80 2.04 2.27
CA MET A 58 -2.88 1.29 1.64
C MET A 58 -2.62 -0.21 1.72
N TYR A 59 -1.46 -0.68 1.27
CA TYR A 59 -1.12 -2.11 1.26
C TYR A 59 -0.87 -2.67 2.66
N ALA A 60 -0.32 -1.87 3.58
CA ALA A 60 -0.14 -2.29 4.97
C ALA A 60 -1.49 -2.52 5.68
N THR A 61 -2.51 -1.76 5.30
CA THR A 61 -3.84 -1.85 5.93
C THR A 61 -4.74 -2.85 5.23
N THR A 62 -4.76 -2.85 3.89
CA THR A 62 -5.66 -3.71 3.10
C THR A 62 -5.09 -5.09 2.80
N SER A 63 -3.76 -5.27 2.93
CA SER A 63 -3.02 -6.51 2.59
C SER A 63 -3.63 -7.23 1.37
N PRO A 64 -3.70 -6.56 0.21
CA PRO A 64 -4.58 -7.00 -0.87
C PRO A 64 -4.12 -8.30 -1.50
N TYR A 65 -5.10 -9.08 -1.97
CA TYR A 65 -4.85 -10.24 -2.82
C TYR A 65 -4.40 -9.78 -4.21
N VAL A 66 -3.53 -10.56 -4.83
CA VAL A 66 -2.99 -10.33 -6.17
C VAL A 66 -3.37 -11.51 -7.04
N LEU A 67 -3.94 -11.25 -8.20
CA LEU A 67 -4.11 -12.19 -9.30
C LEU A 67 -3.30 -11.66 -10.48
N GLU A 68 -2.29 -12.40 -10.93
CA GLU A 68 -1.36 -11.94 -11.97
C GLU A 68 -1.23 -12.98 -13.07
N MET A 69 -1.14 -12.53 -14.32
CA MET A 69 -0.65 -13.29 -15.46
C MET A 69 0.84 -12.99 -15.62
N PRO A 70 1.72 -13.94 -15.25
CA PRO A 70 3.14 -13.77 -15.43
C PRO A 70 3.58 -13.95 -16.88
N GLY A 71 4.71 -13.36 -17.21
CA GLY A 71 5.44 -13.59 -18.45
C GLY A 71 6.92 -13.35 -18.23
N GLU A 72 7.76 -13.79 -19.16
CA GLU A 72 9.22 -13.70 -19.01
C GLU A 72 9.70 -12.25 -18.78
N VAL A 73 9.14 -11.28 -19.51
CA VAL A 73 9.57 -9.87 -19.47
C VAL A 73 8.56 -8.96 -18.79
N TRP A 74 7.27 -9.27 -18.87
CA TRP A 74 6.20 -8.50 -18.27
C TRP A 74 5.29 -9.40 -17.46
N SER A 75 4.79 -8.89 -16.34
CA SER A 75 3.60 -9.43 -15.71
C SER A 75 2.55 -8.36 -15.55
N ILE A 76 1.27 -8.77 -15.59
CA ILE A 76 0.12 -7.89 -15.44
C ILE A 76 -0.87 -8.58 -14.52
N GLY A 77 -1.48 -7.83 -13.61
CA GLY A 77 -2.41 -8.39 -12.65
C GLY A 77 -3.40 -7.39 -12.11
N LEU A 78 -4.26 -7.92 -11.24
CA LEU A 78 -5.23 -7.20 -10.45
C LEU A 78 -4.90 -7.39 -8.98
N THR A 79 -4.88 -6.30 -8.24
CA THR A 79 -4.67 -6.28 -6.79
C THR A 79 -5.92 -5.72 -6.13
N GLN A 80 -6.52 -6.46 -5.21
CA GLN A 80 -7.75 -6.04 -4.53
C GLN A 80 -7.72 -6.42 -3.04
N GLY A 81 -8.14 -5.49 -2.19
CA GLY A 81 -8.26 -5.75 -0.76
C GLY A 81 -9.02 -4.67 -0.02
N SER A 82 -9.40 -4.97 1.21
CA SER A 82 -9.98 -4.02 2.14
C SER A 82 -9.46 -4.29 3.55
N GLY A 83 -9.45 -3.25 4.38
CA GLY A 83 -8.92 -3.35 5.74
C GLY A 83 -9.44 -2.23 6.61
N LYS A 84 -9.22 -2.36 7.92
CA LYS A 84 -9.59 -1.36 8.91
C LYS A 84 -8.36 -0.88 9.67
N TYR A 85 -8.29 0.41 9.91
CA TYR A 85 -7.28 1.04 10.76
C TYR A 85 -7.96 1.73 11.92
N ASN A 86 -7.63 1.31 13.13
CA ASN A 86 -8.18 1.87 14.36
C ASN A 86 -7.09 2.71 15.03
N TYR A 87 -7.44 3.94 15.42
CA TYR A 87 -6.57 4.79 16.21
C TYR A 87 -7.36 5.43 17.35
N SER A 88 -6.65 5.67 18.46
CA SER A 88 -7.20 6.35 19.62
C SER A 88 -6.73 7.80 19.63
N TYR A 89 -7.62 8.69 20.06
CA TYR A 89 -7.33 10.12 20.24
C TYR A 89 -7.92 10.59 21.57
N THR A 90 -7.31 11.62 22.16
CA THR A 90 -7.80 12.25 23.37
C THR A 90 -8.69 13.43 22.97
N ASP A 91 -9.90 13.45 23.49
CA ASP A 91 -10.85 14.53 23.32
C ASP A 91 -11.09 15.23 24.66
N TYR A 92 -10.87 16.54 24.67
CA TYR A 92 -11.02 17.37 25.86
C TYR A 92 -12.40 18.00 25.90
N ASN A 93 -13.11 17.80 27.00
CA ASN A 93 -14.37 18.48 27.28
C ASN A 93 -14.27 19.24 28.61
N SER A 94 -14.59 20.53 28.60
CA SER A 94 -14.53 21.40 29.78
C SER A 94 -15.38 20.91 30.97
N SER A 95 -16.41 20.09 30.72
CA SER A 95 -17.35 19.60 31.74
C SER A 95 -16.99 18.22 32.28
N THR A 96 -16.28 17.38 31.52
CA THR A 96 -15.99 15.98 31.89
C THR A 96 -14.50 15.64 31.91
N GLY A 97 -13.63 16.58 31.54
CA GLY A 97 -12.19 16.36 31.40
C GLY A 97 -11.80 15.62 30.12
N ASP A 98 -10.56 15.12 30.09
CA ASP A 98 -10.03 14.34 28.96
C ASP A 98 -10.67 12.95 28.87
N SER A 99 -11.09 12.59 27.66
CA SER A 99 -11.62 11.25 27.36
C SER A 99 -10.88 10.62 26.20
N THR A 100 -10.55 9.32 26.31
CA THR A 100 -9.94 8.58 25.19
C THR A 100 -11.03 8.03 24.30
N LYS A 101 -11.06 8.48 23.04
CA LYS A 101 -11.98 8.00 22.00
C LYS A 101 -11.23 7.14 21.00
N THR A 102 -11.96 6.28 20.30
CA THR A 102 -11.41 5.43 19.23
C THR A 102 -12.14 5.72 17.94
N GLN A 103 -11.39 5.93 16.86
CA GLN A 103 -11.90 6.08 15.51
C GLN A 103 -11.46 4.88 14.68
N SER A 104 -12.41 4.32 13.92
CA SER A 104 -12.13 3.28 12.91
C SER A 104 -12.22 3.90 11.52
N ILE A 105 -11.22 3.65 10.67
CA ILE A 105 -11.20 4.08 9.27
C ILE A 105 -11.17 2.83 8.40
N ASN A 106 -12.01 2.78 7.37
CA ASN A 106 -12.00 1.67 6.40
C ASN A 106 -11.18 2.06 5.17
N PHE A 107 -10.36 1.13 4.71
CA PHE A 107 -9.51 1.27 3.52
C PHE A 107 -9.92 0.23 2.49
N SER A 108 -9.92 0.63 1.21
CA SER A 108 -10.06 -0.27 0.09
C SER A 108 -9.00 0.02 -0.96
N THR A 109 -8.47 -1.03 -1.54
CA THR A 109 -7.45 -1.02 -2.59
C THR A 109 -7.98 -1.79 -3.79
N MET A 110 -7.93 -1.16 -4.94
CA MET A 110 -8.09 -1.79 -6.24
C MET A 110 -6.99 -1.27 -7.15
N GLU A 111 -6.27 -2.14 -7.83
CA GLU A 111 -5.16 -1.73 -8.69
C GLU A 111 -4.99 -2.70 -9.85
N VAL A 112 -4.84 -2.14 -11.06
CA VAL A 112 -4.26 -2.87 -12.18
C VAL A 112 -2.76 -2.73 -12.05
N THR A 113 -2.06 -3.81 -11.71
CA THR A 113 -0.62 -3.83 -11.46
C THR A 113 0.11 -4.41 -12.68
N GLY A 114 1.33 -3.97 -12.90
CA GLY A 114 2.25 -4.59 -13.83
C GLY A 114 3.68 -4.53 -13.31
N ARG A 115 4.51 -5.43 -13.83
CA ARG A 115 5.95 -5.45 -13.54
C ARG A 115 6.71 -5.64 -14.84
N TYR A 116 7.74 -4.82 -15.03
CA TYR A 116 8.70 -4.99 -16.11
C TYR A 116 10.00 -5.56 -15.55
N TYR A 117 10.43 -6.71 -16.06
CA TYR A 117 11.64 -7.39 -15.59
C TYR A 117 12.85 -6.98 -16.42
N ILE A 118 13.90 -6.53 -15.74
CA ILE A 118 15.20 -6.25 -16.33
C ILE A 118 16.11 -7.40 -15.90
N GLY A 119 16.20 -8.43 -16.75
CA GLY A 119 16.89 -9.67 -16.45
C GLY A 119 16.04 -10.61 -15.60
N ASN A 120 16.67 -11.32 -14.65
CA ASN A 120 16.04 -12.45 -13.96
C ASN A 120 14.97 -12.02 -12.94
N SER A 121 15.35 -11.12 -12.02
CA SER A 121 14.56 -10.81 -10.83
C SER A 121 14.34 -9.31 -10.59
N PHE A 122 15.28 -8.46 -10.97
CA PHE A 122 15.13 -7.01 -10.82
C PHE A 122 13.99 -6.53 -11.73
N ASN A 123 13.12 -5.68 -11.19
CA ASN A 123 11.93 -5.23 -11.91
C ASN A 123 11.50 -3.81 -11.52
N ILE A 124 10.75 -3.22 -12.44
CA ILE A 124 10.05 -1.95 -12.27
C ILE A 124 8.56 -2.28 -12.09
N PRO A 125 8.03 -2.30 -10.85
CA PRO A 125 6.60 -2.36 -10.63
C PRO A 125 5.94 -1.03 -11.00
N PHE A 126 4.74 -1.10 -11.55
CA PHE A 126 3.87 0.04 -11.81
C PHE A 126 2.41 -0.38 -11.69
N GLY A 127 1.51 0.58 -11.53
CA GLY A 127 0.10 0.24 -11.44
C GLY A 127 -0.82 1.44 -11.49
N TYR A 128 -2.04 1.21 -11.96
CA TYR A 128 -3.11 2.20 -11.89
C TYR A 128 -4.01 1.82 -10.72
N ALA A 129 -3.92 2.58 -9.64
CA ALA A 129 -4.58 2.28 -8.38
C ALA A 129 -5.73 3.24 -8.09
N ILE A 130 -6.81 2.68 -7.56
CA ILE A 130 -7.94 3.38 -6.97
C ILE A 130 -7.99 3.00 -5.50
N TYR A 131 -7.71 3.97 -4.64
CA TYR A 131 -7.74 3.82 -3.21
C TYR A 131 -8.96 4.54 -2.66
N LYS A 132 -9.70 3.87 -1.77
CA LYS A 132 -10.83 4.47 -1.06
C LYS A 132 -10.57 4.45 0.44
N ILE A 133 -10.93 5.54 1.10
CA ILE A 133 -10.83 5.72 2.54
C ILE A 133 -12.18 6.24 3.03
N SER A 134 -12.78 5.51 3.95
CA SER A 134 -14.05 5.85 4.58
C SER A 134 -13.81 6.15 6.06
N TYR A 135 -14.20 7.34 6.48
CA TYR A 135 -14.22 7.79 7.86
C TYR A 135 -15.67 7.79 8.34
N PRO A 136 -16.19 6.65 8.82
CA PRO A 136 -17.52 6.60 9.40
C PRO A 136 -17.55 7.35 10.73
N ASP A 137 -18.64 8.06 11.01
CA ASP A 137 -18.86 8.71 12.30
C ASP A 137 -17.70 9.64 12.74
N TRP A 138 -17.08 10.34 11.79
CA TRP A 138 -16.00 11.27 12.09
C TRP A 138 -16.57 12.50 12.83
N VAL A 139 -16.02 12.78 14.02
CA VAL A 139 -16.51 13.86 14.89
C VAL A 139 -15.53 15.01 14.91
N TYR A 140 -16.03 16.22 14.66
CA TYR A 140 -15.28 17.46 14.84
C TYR A 140 -16.15 18.53 15.49
N SER A 141 -15.66 19.08 16.62
CA SER A 141 -16.37 20.13 17.38
C SER A 141 -17.84 19.79 17.70
N GLY A 142 -18.13 18.51 17.99
CA GLY A 142 -19.48 18.03 18.32
C GLY A 142 -20.40 17.77 17.13
N VAL A 143 -19.90 17.90 15.89
CA VAL A 143 -20.63 17.55 14.66
C VAL A 143 -20.08 16.24 14.10
N THR A 144 -20.98 15.38 13.64
CA THR A 144 -20.63 14.05 13.12
C THR A 144 -20.87 13.99 11.61
N TYR A 145 -19.89 13.46 10.89
CA TYR A 145 -19.89 13.30 9.44
C TYR A 145 -19.53 11.86 9.05
N ASP A 146 -20.12 11.39 7.95
CA ASP A 146 -19.56 10.27 7.19
C ASP A 146 -18.75 10.86 6.02
N ILE A 147 -17.44 10.58 5.97
CA ILE A 147 -16.54 11.13 4.96
C ILE A 147 -16.00 10.00 4.09
N GLU A 148 -16.22 10.11 2.78
CA GLU A 148 -15.70 9.19 1.77
C GLU A 148 -14.67 9.91 0.90
N TYR A 149 -13.46 9.38 0.85
CA TYR A 149 -12.38 9.86 0.00
C TYR A 149 -11.95 8.77 -0.97
N SER A 150 -11.79 9.13 -2.24
CA SER A 150 -11.23 8.27 -3.26
C SER A 150 -10.09 9.00 -3.95
N ILE A 151 -8.95 8.33 -4.11
CA ILE A 151 -7.80 8.83 -4.86
C ILE A 151 -7.44 7.83 -5.95
N THR A 152 -7.23 8.35 -7.14
CA THR A 152 -6.68 7.62 -8.28
C THR A 152 -5.22 8.01 -8.43
N GLN A 153 -4.34 7.01 -8.48
CA GLN A 153 -2.90 7.22 -8.48
C GLN A 153 -2.23 6.28 -9.48
N LEU A 154 -1.21 6.80 -10.18
CA LEU A 154 -0.25 5.99 -10.90
C LEU A 154 0.88 5.60 -9.94
N ASN A 155 1.01 4.32 -9.64
CA ASN A 155 2.09 3.75 -8.85
C ASN A 155 3.27 3.38 -9.74
N TYR A 156 4.48 3.52 -9.19
CA TYR A 156 5.72 3.03 -9.79
C TYR A 156 6.80 2.87 -8.72
N GLY A 157 7.78 2.02 -9.00
CA GLY A 157 8.80 1.71 -8.02
C GLY A 157 9.98 0.93 -8.57
N ILE A 158 10.75 0.39 -7.65
CA ILE A 158 11.85 -0.54 -7.93
C ILE A 158 11.71 -1.75 -7.00
N GLY A 159 11.93 -2.93 -7.55
CA GLY A 159 11.75 -4.17 -6.82
C GLY A 159 12.56 -5.32 -7.35
N ASN A 160 12.50 -6.42 -6.62
CA ASN A 160 12.96 -7.72 -7.05
C ASN A 160 11.83 -8.73 -6.87
N GLU A 161 11.72 -9.68 -7.79
CA GLU A 161 10.83 -10.82 -7.64
C GLU A 161 11.57 -12.10 -8.04
N TRP A 162 11.38 -13.13 -7.25
CA TRP A 162 11.92 -14.45 -7.48
C TRP A 162 10.78 -15.43 -7.64
N THR A 163 10.82 -16.19 -8.72
CA THR A 163 9.91 -17.29 -9.01
C THR A 163 10.66 -18.59 -8.87
N TYR A 164 10.17 -19.45 -7.99
CA TYR A 164 10.73 -20.76 -7.72
C TYR A 164 10.14 -21.79 -8.68
N ASP A 165 10.90 -22.85 -8.93
CA ASP A 165 10.57 -23.97 -9.82
C ASP A 165 9.32 -24.75 -9.35
N TRP A 166 9.10 -24.85 -8.04
CA TRP A 166 7.92 -25.46 -7.43
C TRP A 166 6.66 -24.59 -7.47
N GLY A 167 6.71 -23.44 -8.14
CA GLY A 167 5.53 -22.58 -8.38
C GLY A 167 5.43 -21.36 -7.46
N GLY A 168 6.14 -21.31 -6.34
CA GLY A 168 6.12 -20.14 -5.45
C GLY A 168 6.72 -18.90 -6.10
N TYR A 169 6.26 -17.73 -5.67
CA TYR A 169 6.94 -16.48 -5.98
C TYR A 169 6.99 -15.55 -4.77
N TYR A 170 8.06 -14.78 -4.71
CA TYR A 170 8.33 -13.83 -3.65
C TYR A 170 8.85 -12.53 -4.26
N GLY A 171 8.14 -11.43 -4.00
CA GLY A 171 8.46 -10.10 -4.47
C GLY A 171 8.74 -9.14 -3.33
N ILE A 172 9.73 -8.28 -3.49
CA ILE A 172 9.98 -7.12 -2.64
C ILE A 172 10.04 -5.88 -3.52
N ASP A 173 9.09 -4.96 -3.31
CA ASP A 173 9.14 -3.61 -3.84
C ASP A 173 9.89 -2.75 -2.80
N TRP A 174 11.17 -2.51 -3.06
CA TRP A 174 12.08 -1.76 -2.17
C TRP A 174 11.57 -0.36 -1.91
N TYR A 175 11.09 0.26 -2.99
CA TYR A 175 10.48 1.57 -2.97
C TYR A 175 9.32 1.57 -3.94
N GLN A 176 8.17 2.03 -3.47
CA GLN A 176 6.98 2.24 -4.29
C GLN A 176 6.40 3.60 -3.96
N THR A 177 6.20 4.41 -4.99
CA THR A 177 5.61 5.74 -4.89
C THR A 177 4.57 5.92 -5.99
N GLY A 178 4.00 7.11 -6.09
CA GLY A 178 3.13 7.40 -7.20
C GLY A 178 2.80 8.86 -7.37
N SER A 179 2.08 9.12 -8.45
CA SER A 179 1.59 10.43 -8.82
C SER A 179 0.06 10.44 -8.72
N LYS A 180 -0.49 11.37 -7.93
CA LYS A 180 -1.94 11.57 -7.82
C LYS A 180 -2.46 12.03 -9.18
N LEU A 181 -3.39 11.28 -9.76
CA LEU A 181 -4.02 11.60 -11.04
C LEU A 181 -5.33 12.36 -10.82
N SER A 182 -6.12 11.94 -9.85
CA SER A 182 -7.36 12.59 -9.45
C SER A 182 -7.76 12.18 -8.04
N ASP A 183 -8.60 12.98 -7.40
CA ASP A 183 -9.25 12.62 -6.16
C ASP A 183 -10.69 13.14 -6.11
N LYS A 184 -11.47 12.54 -5.22
CA LYS A 184 -12.85 12.90 -4.96
C LYS A 184 -13.13 12.75 -3.48
N ILE A 185 -13.82 13.75 -2.92
CA ILE A 185 -14.33 13.74 -1.56
C ILE A 185 -15.86 13.83 -1.59
N THR A 186 -16.50 13.11 -0.67
CA THR A 186 -17.92 13.25 -0.37
C THR A 186 -18.07 13.33 1.14
N VAL A 187 -18.66 14.42 1.64
CA VAL A 187 -18.93 14.64 3.06
C VAL A 187 -20.44 14.60 3.24
N LYS A 188 -20.92 13.74 4.16
CA LYS A 188 -22.33 13.64 4.51
C LYS A 188 -22.50 13.98 5.98
N HIS A 189 -23.21 15.07 6.26
CA HIS A 189 -23.62 15.41 7.63
C HIS A 189 -24.52 14.32 8.20
N LYS A 190 -24.25 13.94 9.46
CA LYS A 190 -24.97 12.89 10.16
C LYS A 190 -25.71 13.42 11.39
N SER A 191 -25.05 14.22 12.23
CA SER A 191 -25.67 14.82 13.43
C SER A 191 -24.87 16.01 13.97
N GLY A 192 -25.46 16.75 14.92
CA GLY A 192 -24.89 17.98 15.49
C GLY A 192 -25.19 19.23 14.67
N THR A 193 -24.81 20.39 15.19
CA THR A 193 -25.05 21.69 14.53
C THR A 193 -23.91 22.01 13.56
N GLU A 194 -24.15 21.76 12.28
CA GLU A 194 -23.20 22.11 11.22
C GLU A 194 -23.02 23.64 11.11
N THR A 195 -21.77 24.06 10.96
CA THR A 195 -21.37 25.43 10.64
C THR A 195 -20.46 25.42 9.41
N ALA A 196 -20.24 26.59 8.80
CA ALA A 196 -19.29 26.72 7.69
C ALA A 196 -17.87 26.25 8.07
N ALA A 197 -17.45 26.43 9.33
CA ALA A 197 -16.14 26.00 9.80
C ALA A 197 -16.04 24.48 9.94
N THR A 198 -17.06 23.82 10.52
CA THR A 198 -17.05 22.36 10.70
C THR A 198 -17.13 21.63 9.37
N LEU A 199 -17.91 22.15 8.42
CA LEU A 199 -17.99 21.61 7.06
C LEU A 199 -16.67 21.80 6.30
N ALA A 200 -16.01 22.96 6.44
CA ALA A 200 -14.71 23.21 5.82
C ALA A 200 -13.63 22.22 6.32
N GLU A 201 -13.60 21.94 7.63
CA GLU A 201 -12.64 21.01 8.22
C GLU A 201 -12.91 19.55 7.79
N ALA A 202 -14.18 19.15 7.73
CA ALA A 202 -14.59 17.85 7.21
C ALA A 202 -14.15 17.67 5.74
N ASN A 203 -14.19 18.74 4.93
CA ASN A 203 -13.72 18.71 3.56
C ASN A 203 -12.18 18.73 3.44
N LYS A 204 -11.48 19.33 4.40
CA LYS A 204 -10.01 19.44 4.39
C LYS A 204 -9.31 18.14 4.77
N THR A 205 -9.85 17.44 5.77
CA THR A 205 -9.22 16.24 6.37
C THR A 205 -8.73 15.23 5.33
N PRO A 206 -9.47 14.96 4.23
CA PRO A 206 -9.00 14.06 3.16
C PRO A 206 -8.28 14.75 1.99
N THR A 207 -8.49 16.03 1.70
CA THR A 207 -7.88 16.70 0.52
C THR A 207 -6.37 16.91 0.65
N ASP A 208 -5.86 16.97 1.89
CA ASP A 208 -4.42 17.08 2.16
C ASP A 208 -3.67 15.73 1.96
N ILE A 209 -4.38 14.66 1.59
CA ILE A 209 -3.78 13.36 1.29
C ILE A 209 -2.97 13.47 -0.01
N LYS A 210 -1.66 13.27 0.14
CA LYS A 210 -0.71 13.12 -0.98
C LYS A 210 -0.79 11.71 -1.55
N ALA A 211 -0.19 11.55 -2.73
CA ALA A 211 0.02 10.22 -3.29
C ALA A 211 0.69 9.29 -2.27
N PHE A 212 0.16 8.07 -2.16
CA PHE A 212 0.70 7.07 -1.25
C PHE A 212 2.06 6.61 -1.74
N ALA A 213 2.99 6.50 -0.80
CA ALA A 213 4.32 5.97 -1.04
C ALA A 213 4.75 5.13 0.15
N GLY A 214 5.73 4.27 -0.07
CA GLY A 214 6.31 3.48 0.99
C GLY A 214 7.52 2.69 0.54
N ILE A 215 8.19 2.13 1.53
CA ILE A 215 9.31 1.22 1.33
C ILE A 215 8.92 -0.18 1.77
N PHE A 216 9.56 -1.17 1.16
CA PHE A 216 9.51 -2.56 1.61
C PHE A 216 8.09 -3.14 1.61
N VAL A 217 7.46 -3.11 0.44
CA VAL A 217 6.19 -3.80 0.19
C VAL A 217 6.51 -5.20 -0.31
N VAL A 218 5.93 -6.21 0.31
CA VAL A 218 6.25 -7.62 0.03
C VAL A 218 5.04 -8.29 -0.60
N THR A 219 5.29 -9.11 -1.61
CA THR A 219 4.29 -9.98 -2.22
C THR A 219 4.75 -11.42 -2.09
N PHE A 220 3.85 -12.31 -1.67
CA PHE A 220 4.12 -13.74 -1.65
C PHE A 220 2.91 -14.50 -2.21
N GLY A 221 3.17 -15.53 -3.00
CA GLY A 221 2.10 -16.32 -3.60
C GLY A 221 2.60 -17.54 -4.35
N PHE A 222 1.69 -18.14 -5.12
CA PHE A 222 1.90 -19.35 -5.90
C PHE A 222 1.38 -19.14 -7.34
N GLY A 223 2.13 -19.67 -8.30
CA GLY A 223 1.74 -19.77 -9.70
C GLY A 223 1.34 -21.19 -10.09
N PHE A 224 0.53 -21.29 -11.13
CA PHE A 224 -0.05 -22.51 -11.69
C PHE A 224 0.19 -22.57 -13.20
#